data_AF-A0A950YLW1-F1
#
_entry.id   AF-A0A950YLW1-F1
#
_cell.length_a   1.000
_cell.length_b   1.000
_cell.length_c   1.000
_cell.angle_alpha   90.00
_cell.angle_beta   90.00
_cell.angle_gamma   90.00
#
_symmetry.space_group_name_H-M   'P 1'
#
loop_
_entity.id
_entity.type
_entity.pdbx_description
1 polymer ?
#
loop_
_entity_poly.entity_id
_entity_poly.type
_entity_poly.pdbx_seq_one_letter_code
_entity_poly.pdbx_strand_id
1 'polypeptide(L)'
;MVTRSTAVRRTELERTSAEQAREALDRGDLEGARAAIDGILAEEKPIHDLYGDMCASFVTFIASTQGEEAVDEAWRHVGEDVWKPVLMQFKEAGDTAGLARAFAVFLISHRYDFSVFEDEEKWTFEVGFCTSGERMVVEGKVAGAGGDSSGHHRFGSTSRGYPWSLGLSGFPYYDVHSVRWFRLLPAEMGWDVMDVEYDRKSHGELAITRYLIYKRPRSGPDGAAASQPERA
;
A
#
# COMPACT_ATOMS: atom_id res chain seq x y z
N MET A 1 10.58 -54.91 -7.77
CA MET A 1 11.65 -54.06 -8.32
C MET A 1 11.04 -52.67 -8.51
N VAL A 2 11.28 -51.75 -7.56
CA VAL A 2 10.70 -50.40 -7.63
C VAL A 2 11.60 -49.56 -8.53
N THR A 3 11.08 -49.18 -9.70
CA THR A 3 11.72 -48.24 -10.62
C THR A 3 11.88 -46.90 -9.92
N ARG A 4 13.13 -46.53 -9.57
CA ARG A 4 13.45 -45.17 -9.15
C ARG A 4 13.23 -44.26 -10.34
N SER A 5 12.20 -43.43 -10.28
CA SER A 5 12.00 -42.30 -11.17
C SER A 5 13.24 -41.40 -11.13
N THR A 6 13.93 -41.25 -12.26
CA THR A 6 15.01 -40.27 -12.39
C THR A 6 14.37 -38.89 -12.52
N ALA A 7 14.38 -38.12 -11.43
CA ALA A 7 13.93 -36.74 -11.47
C ALA A 7 14.74 -35.93 -12.50
N VAL A 8 14.05 -35.11 -13.30
CA VAL A 8 14.66 -34.21 -14.28
C VAL A 8 14.62 -32.79 -13.73
N ARG A 9 15.76 -32.08 -13.74
CA ARG A 9 15.83 -30.68 -13.32
C ARG A 9 15.16 -29.79 -14.36
N ARG A 10 14.29 -28.89 -13.91
CA ARG A 10 13.53 -27.96 -14.74
C ARG A 10 14.16 -26.56 -14.64
N THR A 11 15.33 -26.40 -15.26
CA THR A 11 16.11 -25.14 -15.16
C THR A 11 15.36 -23.94 -15.72
N GLU A 12 14.38 -24.15 -16.60
CA GLU A 12 13.53 -23.08 -17.12
C GLU A 12 12.58 -22.49 -16.05
N LEU A 13 12.29 -23.22 -14.96
CA LEU A 13 11.50 -22.72 -13.83
C LEU A 13 12.36 -21.99 -12.79
N GLU A 14 13.68 -22.07 -12.91
CA GLU A 14 14.63 -21.45 -11.98
C GLU A 14 15.09 -20.08 -12.47
N ARG A 15 14.75 -19.71 -13.71
CA ARG A 15 15.26 -18.51 -14.39
C ARG A 15 14.30 -17.34 -14.23
N THR A 16 14.83 -16.27 -13.66
CA THR A 16 14.12 -15.00 -13.51
C THR A 16 14.11 -14.21 -14.81
N SER A 17 13.11 -13.35 -14.97
CA SER A 17 13.04 -12.38 -16.06
C SER A 17 14.25 -11.45 -16.08
N ALA A 18 14.82 -11.11 -14.92
CA ALA A 18 16.05 -10.32 -14.84
C ALA A 18 17.27 -11.03 -15.44
N GLU A 19 17.42 -12.34 -15.21
CA GLU A 19 18.48 -13.13 -15.83
C GLU A 19 18.28 -13.27 -17.34
N GLN A 20 17.03 -13.51 -17.78
CA GLN A 20 16.68 -13.57 -19.19
C GLN A 20 17.00 -12.26 -19.92
N ALA A 21 16.72 -11.11 -19.29
CA ALA A 21 17.04 -9.79 -19.84
C ALA A 21 18.55 -9.60 -20.04
N ARG A 22 19.37 -9.96 -19.05
CA ARG A 22 20.84 -9.86 -19.13
C ARG A 22 21.40 -10.72 -20.25
N GLU A 23 20.95 -11.98 -20.34
CA GLU A 23 21.43 -12.87 -21.39
C GLU A 23 20.98 -12.45 -22.79
N ALA A 24 19.78 -11.87 -22.93
CA ALA A 24 19.33 -11.33 -24.20
C ALA A 24 20.20 -10.14 -24.63
N LEU A 25 20.56 -9.25 -23.70
CA LEU A 25 21.50 -8.16 -23.94
C LEU A 25 22.90 -8.67 -24.36
N ASP A 26 23.43 -9.68 -23.68
CA ASP A 26 24.74 -10.28 -24.01
C ASP A 26 24.78 -10.86 -25.43
N ARG A 27 23.63 -11.30 -25.96
CA ARG A 27 23.48 -11.82 -27.33
C ARG A 27 23.07 -10.76 -28.36
N GLY A 28 22.85 -9.50 -27.94
CA GLY A 28 22.34 -8.44 -28.81
C GLY A 28 20.86 -8.58 -29.19
N ASP A 29 20.11 -9.41 -28.47
CA ASP A 29 18.67 -9.64 -28.66
C ASP A 29 17.86 -8.58 -27.89
N LEU A 30 17.64 -7.43 -28.53
CA LEU A 30 16.93 -6.30 -27.91
C LEU A 30 15.44 -6.56 -27.72
N GLU A 31 14.81 -7.37 -28.58
CA GLU A 31 13.39 -7.72 -28.43
C GLU A 31 13.20 -8.66 -27.24
N GLY A 32 14.03 -9.70 -27.12
CA GLY A 32 14.04 -10.59 -25.97
C GLY A 32 14.34 -9.85 -24.66
N ALA A 33 15.26 -8.88 -24.68
CA ALA A 33 15.56 -8.07 -23.51
C ALA A 33 14.35 -7.24 -23.05
N ARG A 34 13.61 -6.63 -23.99
CA ARG A 34 12.39 -5.86 -23.68
C ARG A 34 11.30 -6.74 -23.08
N ALA A 35 11.02 -7.87 -23.71
CA ALA A 35 10.02 -8.82 -23.22
C ALA A 35 10.36 -9.33 -21.81
N ALA A 36 11.64 -9.60 -21.54
CA ALA A 36 12.10 -10.03 -20.23
C ALA A 36 11.99 -8.90 -19.18
N ILE A 37 12.28 -7.64 -19.53
CA ILE A 37 12.10 -6.50 -18.62
C ILE A 37 10.63 -6.35 -18.20
N ASP A 38 9.69 -6.50 -19.13
CA ASP A 38 8.25 -6.48 -18.83
C ASP A 38 7.85 -7.63 -17.90
N GLY A 39 8.54 -8.77 -18.01
CA GLY A 39 8.35 -9.96 -17.18
C GLY A 39 8.78 -9.79 -15.72
N ILE A 40 9.76 -8.91 -15.42
CA ILE A 40 10.31 -8.76 -14.06
C ILE A 40 9.21 -8.47 -13.05
N LEU A 41 8.37 -7.48 -13.34
CA LEU A 41 7.29 -7.12 -12.45
C LEU A 41 6.11 -8.10 -12.58
N ALA A 42 5.97 -8.83 -13.69
CA ALA A 42 4.93 -9.85 -13.82
C ALA A 42 5.17 -11.03 -12.86
N GLU A 43 6.43 -11.40 -12.60
CA GLU A 43 6.82 -12.51 -11.73
C GLU A 43 6.44 -12.29 -10.25
N GLU A 44 6.54 -11.05 -9.76
CA GLU A 44 6.19 -10.71 -8.37
C GLU A 44 4.68 -10.49 -8.16
N LYS A 45 3.90 -10.29 -9.23
CA LYS A 45 2.47 -9.94 -9.12
C LYS A 45 1.66 -10.96 -8.31
N PRO A 46 1.76 -12.28 -8.56
CA PRO A 46 0.92 -13.24 -7.83
C PRO A 46 1.18 -13.24 -6.33
N ILE A 47 2.44 -13.12 -5.92
CA ILE A 47 2.80 -13.11 -4.49
C ILE A 47 2.43 -11.77 -3.83
N HIS A 48 2.60 -10.65 -4.54
CA HIS A 48 2.13 -9.34 -4.11
C HIS A 48 0.63 -9.33 -3.82
N ASP A 49 -0.18 -9.77 -4.79
CA ASP A 49 -1.63 -9.77 -4.65
C ASP A 49 -2.09 -10.74 -3.55
N LEU A 50 -1.44 -11.91 -3.46
CA LEU A 50 -1.71 -12.89 -2.41
C LEU A 50 -1.45 -12.31 -1.01
N TYR A 51 -0.36 -11.59 -0.80
CA TYR A 51 -0.06 -10.99 0.49
C TYR A 51 -1.03 -9.86 0.85
N GLY A 52 -1.45 -9.05 -0.12
CA GLY A 52 -2.54 -8.09 0.08
C GLY A 52 -3.83 -8.79 0.52
N ASP A 53 -4.27 -9.79 -0.24
CA ASP A 53 -5.49 -10.56 0.01
C ASP A 53 -5.41 -11.31 1.36
N MET A 54 -4.23 -11.81 1.73
CA MET A 54 -3.98 -12.46 3.01
C MET A 54 -4.13 -11.48 4.19
N CYS A 55 -3.56 -10.29 4.09
CA CYS A 55 -3.74 -9.24 5.09
C CYS A 55 -5.22 -8.85 5.23
N ALA A 56 -5.91 -8.65 4.11
CA ALA A 56 -7.34 -8.33 4.09
C ALA A 56 -8.19 -9.45 4.74
N SER A 57 -7.82 -10.72 4.49
CA SER A 57 -8.43 -11.89 5.12
C SER A 57 -8.23 -11.89 6.64
N PHE A 58 -7.00 -11.65 7.13
CA PHE A 58 -6.71 -11.61 8.56
C PHE A 58 -7.50 -10.53 9.28
N VAL A 59 -7.52 -9.29 8.76
CA VAL A 59 -8.28 -8.21 9.42
C VAL A 59 -9.79 -8.41 9.34
N THR A 60 -10.27 -9.07 8.29
CA THR A 60 -11.68 -9.50 8.20
C THR A 60 -12.02 -10.54 9.27
N PHE A 61 -11.15 -11.54 9.45
CA PHE A 61 -11.30 -12.54 10.49
C PHE A 61 -11.27 -11.91 11.89
N ILE A 62 -10.32 -11.00 12.13
CA ILE A 62 -10.22 -10.24 13.38
C ILE A 62 -11.51 -9.45 13.64
N ALA A 63 -12.01 -8.69 12.66
CA ALA A 63 -13.27 -7.96 12.81
C ALA A 63 -14.44 -8.88 13.16
N SER A 64 -14.55 -10.04 12.49
CA SER A 64 -15.65 -10.98 12.70
C SER A 64 -15.64 -11.68 14.06
N THR A 65 -14.46 -11.79 14.69
CA THR A 65 -14.27 -12.54 15.94
C THR A 65 -14.07 -11.64 17.16
N GLN A 66 -13.53 -10.44 16.97
CA GLN A 66 -13.10 -9.52 18.03
C GLN A 66 -13.68 -8.10 17.88
N GLY A 67 -14.42 -7.80 16.80
CA GLY A 67 -15.00 -6.50 16.54
C GLY A 67 -14.11 -5.58 15.69
N GLU A 68 -14.69 -4.50 15.15
CA GLU A 68 -13.99 -3.60 14.21
C GLU A 68 -12.85 -2.84 14.89
N GLU A 69 -12.99 -2.52 16.18
CA GLU A 69 -11.96 -1.85 16.95
C GLU A 69 -10.66 -2.67 17.03
N ALA A 70 -10.75 -4.01 17.02
CA ALA A 70 -9.57 -4.88 16.97
C ALA A 70 -8.80 -4.79 15.64
N VAL A 71 -9.44 -4.31 14.56
CA VAL A 71 -8.75 -4.02 13.28
C VAL A 71 -7.80 -2.84 13.44
N ASP A 72 -8.22 -1.77 14.12
CA ASP A 72 -7.36 -0.63 14.45
C ASP A 72 -6.16 -1.08 15.30
N GLU A 73 -6.42 -1.89 16.33
CA GLU A 73 -5.38 -2.41 17.20
C GLU A 73 -4.36 -3.26 16.44
N ALA A 74 -4.81 -4.13 15.53
CA ALA A 74 -3.94 -4.91 14.67
C ALA A 74 -3.06 -4.03 13.76
N TRP A 75 -3.66 -3.05 13.07
CA TRP A 75 -2.90 -2.15 12.20
C TRP A 75 -1.98 -1.21 12.97
N ARG A 76 -2.38 -0.78 14.17
CA ARG A 76 -1.53 -0.03 15.10
C ARG A 76 -0.33 -0.86 15.52
N HIS A 77 -0.52 -2.13 15.88
CA HIS A 77 0.57 -3.02 16.24
C HIS A 77 1.59 -3.16 15.11
N VAL A 78 1.13 -3.43 13.88
CA VAL A 78 2.01 -3.49 12.71
C VAL A 78 2.70 -2.13 12.48
N GLY A 79 1.97 -1.03 12.60
CA GLY A 79 2.53 0.32 12.47
C GLY A 79 3.66 0.59 13.47
N GLU A 80 3.49 0.18 14.73
CA GLU A 80 4.49 0.32 15.78
C GLU A 80 5.70 -0.63 15.59
N ASP A 81 5.47 -1.87 15.16
CA ASP A 81 6.50 -2.90 15.04
C ASP A 81 7.37 -2.74 13.79
N VAL A 82 6.75 -2.51 12.62
CA VAL A 82 7.48 -2.52 11.34
C VAL A 82 7.62 -1.16 10.69
N TRP A 83 6.65 -0.26 10.83
CA TRP A 83 6.66 1.02 10.11
C TRP A 83 7.33 2.16 10.88
N LYS A 84 7.03 2.28 12.18
CA LYS A 84 7.62 3.29 13.05
C LYS A 84 9.15 3.27 13.06
N PRO A 85 9.85 2.11 13.09
CA PRO A 85 11.31 2.09 13.00
C PRO A 85 11.84 2.69 11.69
N VAL A 86 11.10 2.55 10.59
CA VAL A 86 11.46 3.18 9.31
C VAL A 86 11.27 4.69 9.39
N LEU A 87 10.13 5.17 9.89
CA LEU A 87 9.87 6.61 10.05
C LEU A 87 10.88 7.28 10.98
N MET A 88 11.28 6.60 12.08
CA MET A 88 12.23 7.14 13.04
C MET A 88 13.60 7.42 12.42
N GLN A 89 14.05 6.61 11.45
CA GLN A 89 15.31 6.87 10.73
C GLN A 89 15.31 8.25 10.05
N PHE A 90 14.20 8.61 9.41
CA PHE A 90 14.06 9.91 8.76
C PHE A 90 13.82 11.04 9.75
N LYS A 91 13.06 10.79 10.83
CA LYS A 91 12.79 11.77 11.89
C LYS A 91 14.08 12.19 12.59
N GLU A 92 14.89 11.22 13.01
CA GLU A 92 16.14 11.46 13.73
C GLU A 92 17.19 12.15 12.85
N ALA A 93 17.19 11.85 11.55
CA ALA A 93 18.03 12.54 10.57
C ALA A 93 17.50 13.94 10.17
N GLY A 94 16.24 14.27 10.49
CA GLY A 94 15.58 15.48 10.01
C GLY A 94 15.39 15.52 8.48
N ASP A 95 15.26 14.35 7.84
CA ASP A 95 15.29 14.21 6.37
C ASP A 95 13.91 13.86 5.78
N THR A 96 13.00 14.84 5.77
CA THR A 96 11.67 14.70 5.13
C THR A 96 11.77 14.53 3.61
N ALA A 97 12.81 15.07 2.98
CA ALA A 97 13.07 14.86 1.55
C ALA A 97 13.50 13.41 1.26
N GLY A 98 14.30 12.81 2.14
CA GLY A 98 14.64 11.39 2.11
C GLY A 98 13.42 10.50 2.29
N LEU A 99 12.53 10.86 3.23
CA LEU A 99 11.25 10.18 3.39
C LEU A 99 10.42 10.23 2.10
N ALA A 100 10.33 11.38 1.43
CA ALA A 100 9.62 11.51 0.17
C ALA A 100 10.23 10.64 -0.96
N ARG A 101 11.56 10.60 -1.08
CA ARG A 101 12.24 9.72 -2.04
C ARG A 101 11.99 8.24 -1.74
N ALA A 102 12.09 7.84 -0.47
CA ALA A 102 11.84 6.47 -0.05
C ALA A 102 10.37 6.07 -0.28
N PHE A 103 9.44 7.00 -0.04
CA PHE A 103 8.03 6.78 -0.30
C PHE A 103 7.71 6.61 -1.80
N ALA A 104 8.40 7.36 -2.67
CA ALA A 104 8.31 7.12 -4.12
C ALA A 104 8.75 5.69 -4.49
N VAL A 105 9.86 5.21 -3.93
CA VAL A 105 10.33 3.83 -4.13
C VAL A 105 9.34 2.81 -3.58
N PHE A 106 8.73 3.09 -2.42
CA PHE A 106 7.65 2.28 -1.87
C PHE A 106 6.47 2.16 -2.86
N LEU A 107 5.95 3.29 -3.37
CA LEU A 107 4.84 3.28 -4.33
C LEU A 107 5.20 2.59 -5.66
N ILE A 108 6.44 2.75 -6.16
CA ILE A 108 6.93 2.04 -7.35
C ILE A 108 6.95 0.53 -7.11
N SER A 109 7.51 0.10 -5.97
CA SER A 109 7.61 -1.33 -5.59
C SER A 109 6.23 -1.93 -5.31
N HIS A 110 5.28 -1.09 -4.91
CA HIS A 110 3.88 -1.45 -4.73
C HIS A 110 3.03 -1.18 -5.98
N ARG A 111 3.69 -0.87 -7.11
CA ARG A 111 3.11 -0.78 -8.46
C ARG A 111 1.96 0.22 -8.61
N TYR A 112 1.96 1.27 -7.81
CA TYR A 112 0.96 2.33 -7.93
C TYR A 112 1.09 3.02 -9.28
N ASP A 113 -0.05 3.43 -9.84
CA ASP A 113 -0.09 4.49 -10.85
C ASP A 113 -0.15 5.83 -10.10
N PHE A 114 0.89 6.67 -10.22
CA PHE A 114 0.97 7.92 -9.48
C PHE A 114 1.84 8.98 -10.17
N SER A 115 1.59 10.24 -9.80
CA SER A 115 2.42 11.40 -10.15
C SER A 115 2.87 12.13 -8.89
N VAL A 116 4.05 12.76 -8.92
CA VAL A 116 4.60 13.51 -7.78
C VAL A 116 4.69 14.98 -8.13
N PHE A 117 4.13 15.81 -7.25
CA PHE A 117 4.21 17.26 -7.32
C PHE A 117 4.89 17.79 -6.05
N GLU A 118 5.60 18.90 -6.16
CA GLU A 118 6.27 19.55 -5.03
C GLU A 118 5.92 21.03 -5.04
N ASP A 119 5.53 21.55 -3.88
CA ASP A 119 5.36 22.98 -3.61
C ASP A 119 6.29 23.42 -2.46
N GLU A 120 6.17 24.66 -1.97
CA GLU A 120 6.99 25.16 -0.87
C GLU A 120 6.76 24.44 0.47
N GLU A 121 5.62 23.78 0.64
CA GLU A 121 5.18 23.16 1.88
C GLU A 121 5.40 21.64 1.91
N LYS A 122 5.22 20.96 0.77
CA LYS A 122 5.04 19.50 0.73
C LYS A 122 5.33 18.87 -0.63
N TRP A 123 5.52 17.56 -0.59
CA TRP A 123 5.37 16.64 -1.72
C TRP A 123 3.96 16.06 -1.72
N THR A 124 3.33 16.06 -2.89
CA THR A 124 2.01 15.51 -3.14
C THR A 124 2.13 14.36 -4.12
N PHE A 125 1.76 13.15 -3.68
CA PHE A 125 1.71 11.96 -4.51
C PHE A 125 0.26 11.74 -4.93
N GLU A 126 -0.10 12.17 -6.13
CA GLU A 126 -1.43 11.95 -6.69
C GLU A 126 -1.54 10.52 -7.22
N VAL A 127 -2.47 9.75 -6.67
CA VAL A 127 -2.63 8.32 -6.95
C VAL A 127 -3.73 8.13 -7.99
N GLY A 128 -3.32 7.71 -9.19
CA GLY A 128 -4.23 7.26 -10.24
C GLY A 128 -4.91 5.95 -9.85
N PHE A 129 -4.14 4.96 -9.42
CA PHE A 129 -4.66 3.65 -9.01
C PHE A 129 -3.78 2.97 -7.95
N CYS A 130 -4.40 2.51 -6.87
CA CYS A 130 -3.76 1.69 -5.84
C CYS A 130 -3.91 0.18 -6.17
N THR A 131 -2.81 -0.52 -6.42
CA THR A 131 -2.86 -1.94 -6.83
C THR A 131 -3.10 -2.92 -5.67
N SER A 132 -3.31 -2.44 -4.46
CA SER A 132 -3.65 -3.26 -3.29
C SER A 132 -5.12 -3.10 -2.89
N GLY A 133 -5.46 -2.10 -2.10
CA GLY A 133 -6.81 -1.89 -1.57
C GLY A 133 -7.86 -1.57 -2.62
N GLU A 134 -7.60 -0.56 -3.44
CA GLU A 134 -8.50 -0.16 -4.53
C GLU A 134 -8.66 -1.30 -5.55
N ARG A 135 -7.59 -2.06 -5.85
CA ARG A 135 -7.67 -3.30 -6.62
C ARG A 135 -8.68 -4.29 -6.02
N MET A 136 -8.63 -4.56 -4.72
CA MET A 136 -9.57 -5.50 -4.09
C MET A 136 -11.02 -5.03 -4.19
N VAL A 137 -11.25 -3.72 -4.10
CA VAL A 137 -12.57 -3.11 -4.28
C VAL A 137 -13.04 -3.29 -5.73
N VAL A 138 -12.22 -2.91 -6.71
CA VAL A 138 -12.55 -3.02 -8.15
C VAL A 138 -12.74 -4.48 -8.59
N GLU A 139 -11.96 -5.42 -8.05
CA GLU A 139 -12.13 -6.85 -8.29
C GLU A 139 -13.37 -7.46 -7.59
N GLY A 140 -14.13 -6.68 -6.83
CA GLY A 140 -15.29 -7.16 -6.11
C GLY A 140 -14.93 -8.16 -5.02
N LYS A 141 -13.86 -7.89 -4.26
CA LYS A 141 -13.47 -8.72 -3.10
C LYS A 141 -13.92 -8.13 -1.77
N VAL A 142 -14.35 -6.86 -1.73
CA VAL A 142 -14.75 -6.17 -0.50
C VAL A 142 -16.27 -6.16 -0.34
N ALA A 143 -16.76 -6.70 0.76
CA ALA A 143 -18.19 -6.75 1.08
C ALA A 143 -18.75 -5.32 1.20
N GLY A 144 -19.85 -5.04 0.50
CA GLY A 144 -20.49 -3.73 0.51
C GLY A 144 -19.80 -2.65 -0.36
N ALA A 145 -18.67 -2.97 -0.98
CA ALA A 145 -17.93 -2.09 -1.91
C ALA A 145 -17.58 -2.85 -3.21
N GLY A 146 -18.59 -3.49 -3.82
CA GLY A 146 -18.45 -4.21 -5.10
C GLY A 146 -18.37 -5.74 -5.01
N GLY A 147 -18.30 -6.33 -3.82
CA GLY A 147 -18.14 -7.79 -3.70
C GLY A 147 -19.37 -8.66 -3.93
N ASP A 148 -19.25 -9.66 -4.82
CA ASP A 148 -20.30 -10.66 -5.07
C ASP A 148 -20.34 -11.72 -3.96
N SER A 149 -21.57 -12.04 -3.53
CA SER A 149 -21.91 -13.20 -2.70
C SER A 149 -21.39 -14.55 -3.22
N SER A 150 -21.13 -14.67 -4.53
CA SER A 150 -20.62 -15.88 -5.17
C SER A 150 -19.08 -15.96 -5.22
N GLY A 151 -18.38 -14.86 -4.91
CA GLY A 151 -16.92 -14.77 -4.93
C GLY A 151 -16.25 -15.57 -3.82
N HIS A 152 -15.05 -16.10 -4.10
CA HIS A 152 -14.25 -16.87 -3.13
C HIS A 152 -13.72 -16.03 -1.95
N HIS A 153 -13.66 -14.70 -2.10
CA HIS A 153 -13.17 -13.77 -1.08
C HIS A 153 -14.21 -12.70 -0.79
N ARG A 154 -14.50 -12.48 0.50
CA ARG A 154 -15.36 -11.40 0.99
C ARG A 154 -14.66 -10.71 2.16
N PHE A 155 -13.75 -9.80 1.83
CA PHE A 155 -13.09 -8.95 2.81
C PHE A 155 -14.07 -7.95 3.42
N GLY A 156 -13.88 -7.63 4.68
CA GLY A 156 -14.77 -6.74 5.43
C GLY A 156 -14.47 -5.26 5.23
N SER A 157 -15.46 -4.45 5.60
CA SER A 157 -15.38 -2.99 5.66
C SER A 157 -16.08 -2.51 6.94
N THR A 158 -15.76 -1.30 7.38
CA THR A 158 -16.38 -0.70 8.58
C THR A 158 -17.89 -0.60 8.46
N SER A 159 -18.61 -0.87 9.55
CA SER A 159 -20.07 -0.66 9.62
C SER A 159 -20.45 0.79 9.92
N ARG A 160 -19.52 1.57 10.51
CA ARG A 160 -19.69 2.99 10.83
C ARG A 160 -18.39 3.77 10.62
N GLY A 161 -18.46 5.08 10.80
CA GLY A 161 -17.30 5.96 10.78
C GLY A 161 -16.45 5.85 12.04
N TYR A 162 -15.14 5.79 11.87
CA TYR A 162 -14.12 5.81 12.92
C TYR A 162 -13.02 6.84 12.60
N PRO A 163 -12.26 7.33 13.59
CA PRO A 163 -11.11 8.19 13.32
C PRO A 163 -10.10 7.55 12.35
N TRP A 164 -9.89 6.24 12.47
CA TRP A 164 -9.01 5.43 11.61
C TRP A 164 -9.66 5.01 10.28
N SER A 165 -10.90 5.42 10.02
CA SER A 165 -11.58 5.29 8.72
C SER A 165 -12.01 6.64 8.14
N LEU A 166 -11.40 7.74 8.58
CA LEU A 166 -11.73 9.11 8.18
C LEU A 166 -13.21 9.49 8.45
N GLY A 167 -13.84 8.83 9.43
CA GLY A 167 -15.26 9.00 9.73
C GLY A 167 -16.20 8.35 8.72
N LEU A 168 -15.68 7.53 7.80
CA LEU A 168 -16.45 6.87 6.76
C LEU A 168 -16.87 5.45 7.18
N SER A 169 -18.13 5.12 6.92
CA SER A 169 -18.63 3.74 6.89
C SER A 169 -18.35 3.10 5.54
N GLY A 170 -18.27 1.77 5.49
CA GLY A 170 -17.92 1.03 4.27
C GLY A 170 -16.44 1.20 3.89
N PHE A 171 -15.60 1.65 4.81
CA PHE A 171 -14.17 1.80 4.58
C PHE A 171 -13.51 0.40 4.64
N PRO A 172 -12.81 -0.08 3.61
CA PRO A 172 -12.23 -1.42 3.62
C PRO A 172 -11.29 -1.61 4.81
N TYR A 173 -11.42 -2.72 5.54
CA TYR A 173 -10.55 -2.96 6.71
C TYR A 173 -9.08 -3.04 6.33
N TYR A 174 -8.79 -3.51 5.12
CA TYR A 174 -7.44 -3.50 4.60
C TYR A 174 -6.90 -2.06 4.53
N ASP A 175 -7.66 -1.12 3.97
CA ASP A 175 -7.24 0.27 3.73
C ASP A 175 -7.00 1.09 5.00
N VAL A 176 -7.46 0.61 6.16
CA VAL A 176 -7.22 1.28 7.45
C VAL A 176 -5.72 1.50 7.70
N HIS A 177 -4.86 0.62 7.18
CA HIS A 177 -3.41 0.78 7.30
C HIS A 177 -2.92 2.12 6.76
N SER A 178 -3.50 2.65 5.68
CA SER A 178 -3.00 3.90 5.11
C SER A 178 -3.29 5.09 6.02
N VAL A 179 -4.49 5.13 6.62
CA VAL A 179 -4.87 6.18 7.57
C VAL A 179 -4.04 6.04 8.85
N ARG A 180 -3.87 4.81 9.35
CA ARG A 180 -3.08 4.57 10.55
C ARG A 180 -1.61 4.92 10.37
N TRP A 181 -0.97 4.45 9.31
CA TRP A 181 0.48 4.56 9.13
C TRP A 181 0.94 5.90 8.58
N PHE A 182 0.12 6.55 7.76
CA PHE A 182 0.52 7.79 7.08
C PHE A 182 -0.15 9.04 7.63
N ARG A 183 -1.14 8.92 8.54
CA ARG A 183 -1.75 10.09 9.19
C ARG A 183 -1.67 10.00 10.71
N LEU A 184 -2.19 8.93 11.29
CA LEU A 184 -2.36 8.85 12.75
C LEU A 184 -1.04 8.58 13.46
N LEU A 185 -0.26 7.60 13.02
CA LEU A 185 1.00 7.21 13.67
C LEU A 185 2.03 8.36 13.69
N PRO A 186 2.32 9.08 12.57
CA PRO A 186 3.26 10.20 12.61
C PRO A 186 2.81 11.30 13.58
N ALA A 187 1.50 11.60 13.63
CA ALA A 187 0.94 12.55 14.59
C ALA A 187 1.06 12.06 16.04
N GLU A 188 0.73 10.79 16.33
CA GLU A 188 0.89 10.14 17.64
C GLU A 188 2.37 10.17 18.11
N MET A 189 3.33 10.16 17.18
CA MET A 189 4.77 10.28 17.45
C MET A 189 5.27 11.72 17.64
N GLY A 190 4.39 12.73 17.57
CA GLY A 190 4.76 14.15 17.57
C GLY A 190 5.54 14.58 16.33
N TRP A 191 5.39 13.87 15.21
CA TRP A 191 6.05 14.17 13.93
C TRP A 191 5.02 14.14 12.80
N ASP A 192 4.08 15.07 12.86
CA ASP A 192 2.93 15.18 11.95
C ASP A 192 3.35 15.68 10.55
N VAL A 193 4.13 14.87 9.84
CA VAL A 193 4.71 15.19 8.51
C VAL A 193 4.06 14.43 7.37
N MET A 194 3.10 13.56 7.63
CA MET A 194 2.41 12.80 6.58
C MET A 194 0.89 12.95 6.69
N ASP A 195 0.20 12.84 5.56
CA ASP A 195 -1.25 12.67 5.52
C ASP A 195 -1.67 11.80 4.32
N VAL A 196 -2.92 11.33 4.36
CA VAL A 196 -3.56 10.60 3.27
C VAL A 196 -4.96 11.14 3.03
N GLU A 197 -5.31 11.27 1.76
CA GLU A 197 -6.63 11.69 1.30
C GLU A 197 -7.31 10.55 0.54
N TYR A 198 -8.61 10.39 0.80
CA TYR A 198 -9.49 9.47 0.11
C TYR A 198 -10.63 10.24 -0.53
N ASP A 199 -11.07 9.78 -1.70
CA ASP A 199 -12.28 10.25 -2.36
C ASP A 199 -12.88 9.13 -3.22
N ARG A 200 -14.08 9.33 -3.74
CA ARG A 200 -14.67 8.46 -4.75
C ARG A 200 -14.02 8.73 -6.11
N LYS A 201 -13.45 7.68 -6.70
CA LYS A 201 -12.83 7.74 -8.04
C LYS A 201 -13.84 7.50 -9.15
N SER A 202 -13.36 7.52 -10.41
CA SER A 202 -14.16 7.35 -11.62
C SER A 202 -14.93 6.02 -11.67
N HIS A 203 -14.43 4.97 -11.02
CA HIS A 203 -15.14 3.69 -10.87
C HIS A 203 -16.22 3.73 -9.77
N GLY A 204 -16.46 4.87 -9.14
CA GLY A 204 -17.53 5.10 -8.17
C GLY A 204 -17.18 4.73 -6.72
N GLU A 205 -16.07 4.03 -6.50
CA GLU A 205 -15.70 3.51 -5.18
C GLU A 205 -14.69 4.40 -4.47
N LEU A 206 -14.68 4.31 -3.14
CA LEU A 206 -13.77 5.05 -2.27
C LEU A 206 -12.35 4.50 -2.41
N ALA A 207 -11.37 5.36 -2.67
CA ALA A 207 -9.97 4.98 -2.82
C ALA A 207 -9.04 6.14 -2.46
N ILE A 208 -7.76 5.83 -2.28
CA ILE A 208 -6.71 6.81 -2.04
C ILE A 208 -6.58 7.72 -3.26
N THR A 209 -6.64 9.02 -3.04
CA THR A 209 -6.39 10.03 -4.07
C THR A 209 -5.03 10.67 -3.90
N ARG A 210 -4.59 10.91 -2.66
CA ARG A 210 -3.28 11.53 -2.39
C ARG A 210 -2.61 10.98 -1.16
N TYR A 211 -1.28 10.89 -1.23
CA TYR A 211 -0.42 10.93 -0.05
C TYR A 211 0.31 12.27 -0.01
N LEU A 212 0.42 12.84 1.19
CA LEU A 212 1.09 14.11 1.43
C LEU A 212 2.28 13.87 2.35
N ILE A 213 3.43 14.45 2.01
CA ILE A 213 4.61 14.49 2.88
C ILE A 213 5.01 15.95 3.02
N TYR A 214 4.88 16.50 4.22
CA TYR A 214 5.18 17.88 4.52
C TYR A 214 6.68 18.05 4.81
N LYS A 215 7.25 19.15 4.32
CA LYS A 215 8.64 19.53 4.56
C LYS A 215 8.90 19.81 6.04
N ARG A 216 7.87 20.21 6.78
CA ARG A 216 7.88 20.44 8.24
C ARG A 216 6.63 19.85 8.89
N PRO A 217 6.68 19.44 10.17
CA PRO A 217 5.49 18.97 10.88
C PRO A 217 4.37 20.02 10.89
N ARG A 218 3.12 19.61 10.63
CA ARG A 218 1.96 20.51 10.61
C ARG A 218 1.57 20.99 12.00
N SER A 219 1.74 20.15 13.01
CA SER A 219 1.63 20.55 14.40
C SER A 219 3.03 20.66 15.01
N GLY A 220 3.25 21.72 15.80
CA GLY A 220 4.49 21.86 16.57
C GLY A 220 4.66 20.72 17.60
N PRO A 221 5.84 20.60 18.23
CA PRO A 221 6.10 19.55 19.24
C PRO A 221 5.10 19.55 20.41
N ASP A 222 4.40 20.65 20.64
CA ASP A 222 3.39 20.82 21.70
C ASP A 222 1.93 20.58 21.23
N GLY A 223 1.72 20.07 20.02
CA GLY A 223 0.37 19.74 19.50
C GLY A 223 -0.48 20.93 19.06
N ALA A 224 0.08 22.15 19.04
CA ALA A 224 -0.59 23.30 18.41
C ALA A 224 -0.62 23.08 16.89
N ALA A 225 -1.82 22.89 16.33
CA ALA A 225 -2.01 22.80 14.89
C ALA A 225 -1.60 24.11 14.22
N ALA A 226 -0.75 24.05 13.19
CA ALA A 226 -0.67 25.15 12.23
C ALA A 226 -2.08 25.35 11.64
N SER A 227 -2.54 26.59 11.60
CA SER A 227 -3.84 26.96 11.05
C SER A 227 -4.02 26.33 9.67
N GLN A 228 -4.99 25.43 9.54
CA GLN A 228 -5.37 24.90 8.23
C GLN A 228 -5.86 26.08 7.37
N PRO A 229 -5.42 26.20 6.10
CA PRO A 229 -6.13 27.07 5.16
C PRO A 229 -7.54 26.51 4.98
N GLU A 230 -8.54 27.39 5.07
CA GLU A 230 -9.94 27.04 4.81
C GLU A 230 -10.04 26.33 3.45
N ARG A 231 -10.64 25.14 3.44
CA ARG A 231 -10.98 24.43 2.21
C ARG A 231 -12.01 25.27 1.45
N ALA A 232 -11.64 25.76 0.28
CA ALA A 232 -12.55 26.36 -0.70
C ALA A 232 -13.22 25.29 -1.57
#